data_AF-A0A3M1J7J4-F1
#
_entry.id   AF-A0A3M1J7J4-F1
#
_cell.length_a   1.000
_cell.length_b   1.000
_cell.length_c   1.000
_cell.angle_alpha   90.00
_cell.angle_beta   90.00
_cell.angle_gamma   90.00
#
_symmetry.space_group_name_H-M   'P 1'
#
loop_
_entity.id
_entity.type
_entity.pdbx_description
1 polymer ?
#
loop_
_entity_poly.entity_id
_entity_poly.type
_entity_poly.pdbx_seq_one_letter_code
_entity_poly.pdbx_strand_id
1 'polypeptide(L)'
;GAWLALPGKIPPEVLQFLATMGILLVLGVAGLLLIPGAETWLRNFGPLKKLLPPKLWAIYQKILDFGFSLIEGVRVLAKNPLTLAVIMAQSFFVWIWDALMVYFILLSLGILEPFSVSLFGSMVGALATAVPLTPGALGQFDAVLIGLLALFGISTADAGLTVLLLRLVQLWTFIPVAGLVTYLFGFSRALNLGHIDTAARQPEPALQPGE
;
A
#
# COMPACT_ATOMS: atom_id res chain seq x y z
N GLY A 1 -16.47 7.01 9.99
CA GLY A 1 -16.89 5.76 9.33
C GLY A 1 -17.40 4.74 10.32
N ALA A 2 -16.50 4.09 11.06
CA ALA A 2 -16.83 3.01 12.00
C ALA A 2 -17.78 3.40 13.16
N TRP A 3 -17.73 4.65 13.62
CA TRP A 3 -18.59 5.19 14.70
C TRP A 3 -20.10 5.15 14.40
N LEU A 4 -20.49 5.22 13.13
CA LEU A 4 -21.90 5.25 12.72
C LEU A 4 -22.50 3.84 12.53
N ALA A 5 -21.67 2.80 12.44
CA ALA A 5 -22.11 1.44 12.12
C ALA A 5 -22.45 0.60 13.37
N LEU A 6 -22.07 1.03 14.58
CA LEU A 6 -22.23 0.24 15.81
C LEU A 6 -22.70 1.10 17.00
N PRO A 7 -23.92 1.66 17.00
CA PRO A 7 -24.41 2.37 18.17
C PRO A 7 -24.69 1.36 19.30
N GLY A 8 -23.96 1.48 20.42
CA GLY A 8 -24.32 0.86 21.70
C GLY A 8 -23.80 -0.55 22.00
N LYS A 9 -22.96 -1.16 21.14
CA LYS A 9 -22.47 -2.54 21.35
C LYS A 9 -20.96 -2.66 21.66
N ILE A 10 -20.22 -1.57 21.67
CA ILE A 10 -18.78 -1.59 21.95
C ILE A 10 -18.57 -1.18 23.42
N PRO A 11 -18.01 -2.05 24.27
CA PRO A 11 -17.70 -1.71 25.66
C PRO A 11 -16.79 -0.47 25.71
N PRO A 12 -17.03 0.47 26.64
CA PRO A 12 -16.25 1.71 26.75
C PRO A 12 -14.74 1.45 26.94
N GLU A 13 -14.37 0.30 27.52
CA GLU A 13 -12.99 -0.13 27.71
C GLU A 13 -12.27 -0.36 26.37
N VAL A 14 -12.96 -0.96 25.40
CA VAL A 14 -12.41 -1.22 24.05
C VAL A 14 -12.16 0.09 23.32
N LEU A 15 -13.10 1.03 23.44
CA LEU A 15 -12.95 2.34 22.84
C LEU A 15 -11.78 3.13 23.45
N GLN A 16 -11.65 3.10 24.78
CA GLN A 16 -10.52 3.71 25.48
C GLN A 16 -9.19 3.07 25.07
N PHE A 17 -9.14 1.74 24.94
CA PHE A 17 -7.95 1.02 24.48
C PHE A 17 -7.56 1.41 23.05
N LEU A 18 -8.51 1.45 22.11
CA LEU A 18 -8.25 1.86 20.74
C LEU A 18 -7.80 3.32 20.66
N ALA A 19 -8.44 4.22 21.42
CA ALA A 19 -8.07 5.62 21.48
C ALA A 19 -6.67 5.83 22.06
N THR A 20 -6.34 5.19 23.19
CA THR A 20 -5.01 5.27 23.80
C THR A 20 -3.94 4.68 22.88
N MET A 21 -4.19 3.52 22.26
CA MET A 21 -3.27 2.95 21.27
C MET A 21 -3.06 3.88 20.07
N GLY A 22 -4.13 4.49 19.56
CA GLY A 22 -4.05 5.47 18.47
C GLY A 22 -3.23 6.70 18.86
N ILE A 23 -3.46 7.27 20.05
CA ILE A 23 -2.70 8.42 20.56
C ILE A 23 -1.23 8.07 20.72
N LEU A 24 -0.91 6.92 21.32
CA LEU A 24 0.47 6.46 21.50
C LEU A 24 1.18 6.28 20.14
N LEU A 25 0.48 5.75 19.15
CA LEU A 25 1.02 5.57 17.80
C LEU A 25 1.32 6.93 17.16
N VAL A 26 0.38 7.89 17.23
CA VAL A 26 0.57 9.25 16.70
C VAL A 26 1.71 9.96 17.41
N LEU A 27 1.79 9.89 18.75
CA LEU A 27 2.86 10.49 19.53
C LEU A 27 4.22 9.84 19.23
N GLY A 28 4.26 8.51 19.05
CA GLY A 28 5.47 7.79 18.67
C GLY A 28 5.99 8.22 17.30
N VAL A 29 5.09 8.32 16.31
CA VAL A 29 5.43 8.80 14.96
C VAL A 29 5.85 10.27 14.99
N ALA A 30 5.12 11.14 15.70
CA ALA A 30 5.46 12.56 15.83
C ALA A 30 6.81 12.75 16.54
N GLY A 31 7.05 12.02 17.63
CA GLY A 31 8.34 12.03 18.34
C GLY A 31 9.48 11.58 17.42
N LEU A 32 9.27 10.54 16.62
CA LEU A 32 10.29 10.06 15.68
C LEU A 32 10.54 11.03 14.51
N LEU A 33 9.52 11.78 14.09
CA LEU A 33 9.65 12.83 13.08
C LEU A 33 10.39 14.07 13.61
N LEU A 34 10.10 14.47 14.86
CA LEU A 34 10.54 15.75 15.44
C LEU A 34 11.86 15.66 16.23
N ILE A 35 12.22 14.49 16.77
CA ILE A 35 13.41 14.32 17.63
C ILE A 35 14.61 13.85 16.79
N PRO A 36 15.59 14.72 16.49
CA PRO A 36 16.79 14.31 15.78
C PRO A 36 17.61 13.32 16.64
N GLY A 37 18.03 12.20 16.05
CA GLY A 37 18.81 11.16 16.74
C GLY A 37 17.99 10.09 17.47
N ALA A 38 16.66 10.18 17.48
CA ALA A 38 15.81 9.08 17.95
C ALA A 38 16.06 7.80 17.13
N GLU A 39 16.29 7.94 15.83
CA GLU A 39 16.58 6.83 14.91
C GLU A 39 17.86 6.05 15.32
N THR A 40 18.93 6.77 15.66
CA THR A 40 20.21 6.17 16.07
C THR A 40 20.14 5.59 17.48
N TRP A 41 19.36 6.18 18.38
CA TRP A 41 19.10 5.64 19.72
C TRP A 41 18.36 4.30 19.66
N LEU A 42 17.31 4.19 18.83
CA LEU A 42 16.59 2.92 18.63
C LEU A 42 17.51 1.84 18.06
N ARG A 43 18.30 2.15 17.02
CA ARG A 43 19.23 1.17 16.41
C ARG A 43 20.25 0.61 17.39
N ASN A 44 20.73 1.45 18.30
CA ASN A 44 21.84 1.14 19.23
C ASN A 44 21.36 0.85 20.65
N PHE A 45 20.10 0.45 20.83
CA PHE A 45 19.54 0.17 22.15
C PHE A 45 20.21 -1.06 22.80
N GLY A 46 21.31 -0.82 23.52
CA GLY A 46 22.23 -1.81 24.05
C GLY A 46 21.63 -2.91 24.97
N PRO A 47 20.64 -2.62 25.83
CA PRO A 47 19.99 -3.65 26.64
C PRO A 47 19.30 -4.73 25.78
N LEU A 48 18.67 -4.29 24.69
CA LEU A 48 17.91 -5.15 23.78
C LEU A 48 18.84 -6.06 22.97
N LYS A 49 20.00 -5.54 22.54
CA LYS A 49 21.04 -6.33 21.87
C LYS A 49 21.59 -7.47 22.73
N LYS A 50 21.63 -7.29 24.07
CA LYS A 50 22.10 -8.32 25.01
C LYS A 50 21.05 -9.39 25.31
N LEU A 51 19.76 -9.04 25.21
CA LEU A 51 18.66 -9.93 25.56
C LEU A 51 18.16 -10.77 24.37
N LEU A 52 18.28 -10.26 23.13
CA LEU A 52 17.71 -10.93 21.96
C LEU A 52 18.71 -11.86 21.22
N PRO A 53 18.23 -13.04 20.78
CA PRO A 53 18.96 -13.90 19.86
C PRO A 53 19.38 -13.18 18.56
N PRO A 54 20.49 -13.58 17.92
CA PRO A 54 21.02 -12.89 16.74
C PRO A 54 20.05 -12.84 15.55
N LYS A 55 19.18 -13.85 15.39
CA LYS A 55 18.13 -13.85 14.35
C LYS A 55 17.07 -12.78 14.60
N LEU A 56 16.63 -12.60 15.85
CA LEU A 56 15.63 -11.60 16.21
C LEU A 56 16.21 -10.18 16.14
N TRP A 57 17.49 -10.02 16.45
CA TRP A 57 18.19 -8.74 16.25
C TRP A 57 18.23 -8.33 14.78
N ALA A 58 18.48 -9.27 13.86
CA ALA A 58 18.44 -9.01 12.42
C ALA A 58 17.03 -8.60 11.94
N ILE A 59 15.98 -9.24 12.46
CA ILE A 59 14.59 -8.85 12.17
C ILE A 59 14.29 -7.46 12.71
N TYR A 60 14.71 -7.16 13.94
CA TYR A 60 14.57 -5.84 14.56
C TYR A 60 15.19 -4.73 13.71
N GLN A 61 16.43 -4.93 13.24
CA GLN A 61 17.11 -3.95 12.37
C GLN A 61 16.37 -3.75 11.05
N LYS A 62 15.87 -4.83 10.41
CA LYS A 62 15.07 -4.71 9.18
C LYS A 62 13.77 -3.94 9.39
N ILE A 63 13.09 -4.16 10.51
CA ILE A 63 11.86 -3.42 10.87
C ILE A 63 12.16 -1.94 11.09
N LEU A 64 13.26 -1.63 11.80
CA LEU A 64 13.70 -0.26 11.98
C LEU A 64 14.09 0.41 10.66
N ASP A 65 14.84 -0.27 9.80
CA ASP A 65 15.23 0.23 8.47
C ASP A 65 14.00 0.60 7.63
N PHE A 66 13.00 -0.28 7.61
CA PHE A 66 11.74 -0.02 6.95
C PHE A 66 11.01 1.18 7.55
N GLY A 67 10.87 1.23 8.88
CA GLY A 67 10.21 2.32 9.59
C GLY A 67 10.86 3.69 9.36
N PHE A 68 12.19 3.78 9.42
CA PHE A 68 12.90 5.04 9.15
C PHE A 68 12.83 5.44 7.69
N SER A 69 12.84 4.49 6.75
CA SER A 69 12.66 4.79 5.32
C SER A 69 11.27 5.39 5.05
N LEU A 70 10.22 4.89 5.71
CA LEU A 70 8.88 5.48 5.63
C LEU A 70 8.86 6.91 6.18
N ILE A 71 9.50 7.14 7.33
CA ILE A 71 9.53 8.44 8.00
C ILE A 71 10.32 9.46 7.20
N GLU A 72 11.45 9.08 6.62
CA GLU A 72 12.21 9.95 5.75
C GLU A 72 11.42 10.29 4.48
N GLY A 73 10.70 9.32 3.91
CA GLY A 73 9.74 9.57 2.83
C GLY A 73 8.71 10.62 3.21
N VAL A 74 8.06 10.47 4.37
CA VAL A 74 7.07 11.44 4.90
C VAL A 74 7.73 12.81 5.13
N ARG A 75 8.94 12.85 5.71
CA ARG A 75 9.67 14.10 5.97
C ARG A 75 10.04 14.83 4.68
N VAL A 76 10.42 14.12 3.62
CA VAL A 76 10.68 14.69 2.30
C VAL A 76 9.40 15.22 1.67
N LEU A 77 8.30 14.45 1.73
CA LEU A 77 6.99 14.87 1.21
C LEU A 77 6.45 16.10 1.97
N ALA A 78 6.62 16.14 3.29
CA ALA A 78 6.15 17.24 4.13
C ALA A 78 6.83 18.60 3.80
N LYS A 79 8.03 18.57 3.22
CA LYS A 79 8.73 19.79 2.76
C LYS A 79 8.10 20.40 1.51
N ASN A 80 7.29 19.65 0.75
CA ASN A 80 6.62 20.13 -0.44
C ASN A 80 5.10 19.92 -0.34
N PRO A 81 4.34 20.92 0.16
CA PRO A 81 2.92 20.77 0.41
C PRO A 81 2.11 20.51 -0.87
N LEU A 82 2.58 21.00 -2.03
CA LEU A 82 1.92 20.75 -3.30
C LEU A 82 2.06 19.29 -3.73
N THR A 83 3.27 18.73 -3.65
CA THR A 83 3.49 17.31 -3.93
C THR A 83 2.68 16.44 -2.97
N LEU A 84 2.65 16.78 -1.68
CA LEU A 84 1.83 16.08 -0.70
C LEU A 84 0.34 16.13 -1.06
N ALA A 85 -0.19 17.30 -1.44
CA ALA A 85 -1.58 17.46 -1.84
C ALA A 85 -1.92 16.63 -3.08
N VAL A 86 -1.04 16.59 -4.09
CA VAL A 86 -1.22 15.77 -5.29
C VAL A 86 -1.25 14.28 -4.95
N ILE A 87 -0.30 13.81 -4.13
CA ILE A 87 -0.23 12.41 -3.72
C ILE A 87 -1.46 12.02 -2.90
N MET A 88 -1.90 12.88 -1.98
CA MET A 88 -3.13 12.66 -1.21
C MET A 88 -4.35 12.61 -2.13
N ALA A 89 -4.48 13.55 -3.08
CA ALA A 89 -5.60 13.57 -4.03
C ALA A 89 -5.63 12.30 -4.89
N GLN A 90 -4.47 11.86 -5.39
CA GLN A 90 -4.35 10.60 -6.13
C GLN A 90 -4.72 9.39 -5.28
N SER A 91 -4.28 9.36 -4.02
CA SER A 91 -4.64 8.29 -3.08
C SER A 91 -6.15 8.26 -2.83
N PHE A 92 -6.77 9.39 -2.48
CA PHE A 92 -8.22 9.48 -2.32
C PHE A 92 -8.98 9.05 -3.58
N PHE A 93 -8.50 9.46 -4.75
CA PHE A 93 -9.10 9.08 -6.03
C PHE A 93 -9.09 7.55 -6.22
N VAL A 94 -7.95 6.89 -6.01
CA VAL A 94 -7.84 5.42 -6.08
C VAL A 94 -8.79 4.75 -5.09
N TRP A 95 -8.85 5.26 -3.86
CA TRP A 95 -9.64 4.68 -2.78
C TRP A 95 -11.16 4.78 -3.06
N ILE A 96 -11.61 5.91 -3.59
CA ILE A 96 -12.99 6.10 -4.03
C ILE A 96 -13.29 5.22 -5.25
N TRP A 97 -12.34 5.12 -6.18
CA TRP A 97 -12.51 4.31 -7.39
C TRP A 97 -12.69 2.82 -7.06
N ASP A 98 -11.90 2.28 -6.13
CA ASP A 98 -12.02 0.91 -5.64
C ASP A 98 -13.39 0.66 -4.99
N ALA A 99 -13.86 1.60 -4.17
CA ALA A 99 -15.19 1.55 -3.57
C ALA A 99 -16.32 1.58 -4.62
N LEU A 100 -16.19 2.45 -5.63
CA LEU A 100 -17.16 2.57 -6.72
C LEU A 100 -17.24 1.30 -7.57
N MET A 101 -16.11 0.64 -7.83
CA MET A 101 -16.11 -0.64 -8.55
C MET A 101 -16.92 -1.70 -7.80
N VAL A 102 -16.66 -1.87 -6.50
CA VAL A 102 -17.44 -2.80 -5.67
C VAL A 102 -18.92 -2.44 -5.68
N TYR A 103 -19.23 -1.15 -5.53
CA TYR A 103 -20.61 -0.66 -5.54
C TYR A 103 -21.34 -0.95 -6.85
N PHE A 104 -20.73 -0.64 -8.00
CA PHE A 104 -21.35 -0.89 -9.30
C PHE A 104 -21.50 -2.38 -9.60
N ILE A 105 -20.59 -3.22 -9.13
CA ILE A 105 -20.73 -4.67 -9.26
C ILE A 105 -21.92 -5.17 -8.44
N LEU A 106 -22.06 -4.74 -7.18
CA LEU A 106 -23.23 -5.07 -6.36
C LEU A 106 -24.53 -4.61 -7.04
N LEU A 107 -24.57 -3.38 -7.56
CA LEU A 107 -25.71 -2.87 -8.33
C LEU A 107 -26.01 -3.73 -9.57
N SER A 108 -24.98 -4.19 -10.29
CA SER A 108 -25.14 -5.04 -11.47
C SER A 108 -25.73 -6.41 -11.15
N LEU A 109 -25.52 -6.90 -9.93
CA LEU A 109 -26.10 -8.13 -9.39
C LEU A 109 -27.50 -7.92 -8.80
N GLY A 110 -28.05 -6.70 -8.86
CA GLY A 110 -29.33 -6.36 -8.25
C GLY A 110 -29.28 -6.21 -6.72
N ILE A 111 -28.08 -6.11 -6.14
CA ILE A 111 -27.85 -5.99 -4.70
C ILE A 111 -27.78 -4.49 -4.35
N LEU A 112 -28.85 -4.00 -3.73
CA LEU A 112 -29.03 -2.58 -3.40
C LEU A 112 -28.56 -2.29 -1.97
N GLU A 113 -27.24 -2.21 -1.79
CA GLU A 113 -26.64 -1.77 -0.52
C GLU A 113 -26.20 -0.30 -0.58
N PRO A 114 -26.18 0.42 0.55
CA PRO A 114 -25.63 1.77 0.60
C PRO A 114 -24.15 1.80 0.18
N PHE A 115 -23.72 2.85 -0.53
CA PHE A 115 -22.32 3.03 -0.94
C PHE A 115 -21.30 2.89 0.21
N SER A 116 -21.72 3.21 1.44
CA SER A 116 -20.89 3.03 2.64
C SER A 116 -20.44 1.58 2.88
N VAL A 117 -21.23 0.58 2.46
CA VAL A 117 -20.87 -0.85 2.56
C VAL A 117 -19.70 -1.15 1.64
N SER A 118 -19.79 -0.74 0.37
CA SER A 118 -18.73 -0.93 -0.63
C SER A 118 -17.47 -0.16 -0.27
N LEU A 119 -17.62 1.08 0.20
CA LEU A 119 -16.52 1.88 0.71
C LEU A 119 -15.86 1.19 1.90
N PHE A 120 -16.61 0.84 2.95
CA PHE A 120 -16.02 0.18 4.12
C PHE A 120 -15.34 -1.15 3.76
N GLY A 121 -15.98 -1.96 2.91
CA GLY A 121 -15.44 -3.24 2.43
C GLY A 121 -14.11 -3.07 1.70
N SER A 122 -14.03 -2.15 0.73
CA SER A 122 -12.80 -1.91 -0.03
C SER A 122 -11.68 -1.34 0.84
N MET A 123 -11.99 -0.44 1.79
CA MET A 123 -11.00 0.16 2.70
C MET A 123 -10.39 -0.88 3.65
N VAL A 124 -11.21 -1.74 4.24
CA VAL A 124 -10.72 -2.80 5.14
C VAL A 124 -9.98 -3.87 4.33
N GLY A 125 -10.44 -4.20 3.13
CA GLY A 125 -9.70 -5.06 2.21
C GLY A 125 -8.32 -4.49 1.87
N ALA A 126 -8.24 -3.21 1.51
CA ALA A 126 -6.97 -2.54 1.22
C ALA A 126 -6.04 -2.53 2.45
N LEU A 127 -6.58 -2.24 3.64
CA LEU A 127 -5.82 -2.29 4.89
C LEU A 127 -5.29 -3.70 5.17
N ALA A 128 -6.09 -4.73 4.91
CA ALA A 128 -5.63 -6.10 5.04
C ALA A 128 -4.41 -6.34 4.14
N THR A 129 -4.42 -5.86 2.90
CA THR A 129 -3.29 -6.02 1.97
C THR A 129 -2.05 -5.17 2.29
N ALA A 130 -2.10 -4.26 3.26
CA ALA A 130 -0.94 -3.46 3.66
C ALA A 130 0.23 -4.33 4.17
N VAL A 131 -0.09 -5.51 4.73
CA VAL A 131 0.88 -6.56 5.01
C VAL A 131 0.62 -7.69 4.01
N PRO A 132 1.41 -7.82 2.94
CA PRO A 132 1.18 -8.83 1.91
C PRO A 132 1.53 -10.22 2.46
N LEU A 133 0.52 -10.97 2.89
CA LEU A 133 0.70 -12.33 3.39
C LEU A 133 0.80 -13.34 2.25
N THR A 134 0.17 -13.02 1.11
CA THR A 134 0.21 -13.85 -0.10
C THR A 134 0.91 -13.11 -1.25
N PRO A 135 1.59 -13.83 -2.17
CA PRO A 135 2.15 -13.22 -3.37
C PRO A 135 1.07 -12.47 -4.16
N GLY A 136 1.30 -11.19 -4.43
CA GLY A 136 0.34 -10.33 -5.11
C GLY A 136 -0.95 -10.03 -4.31
N ALA A 137 -1.00 -10.38 -3.02
CA ALA A 137 -2.17 -10.25 -2.14
C ALA A 137 -3.46 -10.94 -2.68
N LEU A 138 -3.29 -11.91 -3.59
CA LEU A 138 -4.38 -12.72 -4.12
C LEU A 138 -4.99 -13.58 -3.01
N GLY A 139 -6.32 -13.64 -2.95
CA GLY A 139 -7.05 -14.34 -1.88
C GLY A 139 -7.18 -13.56 -0.57
N GLN A 140 -6.20 -12.74 -0.18
CA GLN A 140 -6.24 -11.98 1.09
C GLN A 140 -7.33 -10.90 1.06
N PHE A 141 -7.31 -10.03 0.05
CA PHE A 141 -8.37 -9.03 -0.15
C PHE A 141 -9.74 -9.70 -0.35
N ASP A 142 -9.75 -10.81 -1.09
CA ASP A 142 -10.97 -11.53 -1.50
C ASP A 142 -11.70 -12.11 -0.29
N ALA A 143 -10.97 -12.81 0.58
CA ALA A 143 -11.52 -13.39 1.80
C ALA A 143 -12.06 -12.30 2.74
N VAL A 144 -11.34 -11.19 2.87
CA VAL A 144 -11.77 -10.06 3.70
C VAL A 144 -13.03 -9.42 3.14
N LEU A 145 -13.10 -9.15 1.84
CA LEU A 145 -14.27 -8.54 1.23
C LEU A 145 -15.49 -9.47 1.30
N ILE A 146 -15.33 -10.77 1.00
CA ILE A 146 -16.42 -11.75 1.14
C ILE A 146 -16.93 -11.79 2.58
N GLY A 147 -16.02 -11.86 3.55
CA GLY A 147 -16.38 -11.88 4.97
C GLY A 147 -17.13 -10.62 5.40
N LEU A 148 -16.68 -9.44 4.94
CA LEU A 148 -17.34 -8.18 5.25
C LEU A 148 -18.72 -8.07 4.62
N LEU A 149 -18.87 -8.42 3.33
CA LEU A 149 -20.17 -8.41 2.67
C LEU A 149 -21.16 -9.37 3.36
N ALA A 150 -20.69 -10.54 3.79
CA ALA A 150 -21.49 -11.48 4.56
C ALA A 150 -21.95 -10.91 5.92
N LEU A 151 -21.11 -10.12 6.60
CA LEU A 151 -21.50 -9.41 7.83
C LEU A 151 -22.59 -8.36 7.60
N PHE A 152 -22.69 -7.81 6.39
CA PHE A 152 -23.77 -6.90 6.00
C PHE A 152 -25.01 -7.63 5.46
N GLY A 153 -25.06 -8.96 5.53
CA GLY A 153 -26.23 -9.76 5.16
C GLY A 153 -26.28 -10.21 3.70
N ILE A 154 -25.22 -9.95 2.91
CA ILE A 154 -25.10 -10.46 1.55
C ILE A 154 -24.76 -11.94 1.60
N SER A 155 -25.42 -12.76 0.78
CA SER A 155 -25.15 -14.21 0.76
C SER A 155 -23.69 -14.49 0.39
N THR A 156 -23.08 -15.56 0.93
CA THR A 156 -21.69 -15.90 0.60
C THR A 156 -21.50 -16.22 -0.88
N ALA A 157 -22.54 -16.72 -1.55
CA ALA A 157 -22.55 -16.94 -2.99
C ALA A 157 -22.47 -15.61 -3.76
N ASP A 158 -23.31 -14.63 -3.40
CA ASP A 158 -23.33 -13.30 -4.03
C ASP A 158 -22.07 -12.49 -3.73
N ALA A 159 -21.55 -12.58 -2.50
CA ALA A 159 -20.29 -11.98 -2.10
C ALA A 159 -19.12 -12.58 -2.87
N GLY A 160 -19.09 -13.90 -3.04
CA GLY A 160 -18.11 -14.59 -3.88
C GLY A 160 -18.19 -14.15 -5.34
N LEU A 161 -19.40 -14.07 -5.89
CA LEU A 161 -19.63 -13.59 -7.26
C LEU A 161 -19.18 -12.13 -7.44
N THR A 162 -19.47 -11.27 -6.45
CA THR A 162 -19.03 -9.87 -6.43
C THR A 162 -17.51 -9.79 -6.53
N VAL A 163 -16.79 -10.57 -5.72
CA VAL A 163 -15.32 -10.61 -5.77
C VAL A 163 -14.80 -11.18 -7.08
N LEU A 164 -15.41 -12.24 -7.62
CA LEU A 164 -15.02 -12.79 -8.91
C LEU A 164 -15.16 -11.77 -10.04
N LEU A 165 -16.28 -11.04 -10.10
CA LEU A 165 -16.49 -9.98 -11.08
C LEU A 165 -15.52 -8.81 -10.86
N LEU A 166 -15.23 -8.47 -9.61
CA LEU A 166 -14.24 -7.44 -9.29
C LEU A 166 -12.86 -7.83 -9.83
N ARG A 167 -12.44 -9.08 -9.61
CA ARG A 167 -11.17 -9.59 -10.14
C ARG A 167 -11.17 -9.68 -11.65
N LEU A 168 -12.28 -10.07 -12.26
CA LEU A 168 -12.45 -10.05 -13.70
C LEU A 168 -12.18 -8.65 -14.24
N VAL A 169 -12.86 -7.63 -13.71
CA VAL A 169 -12.68 -6.23 -14.15
C VAL A 169 -11.26 -5.74 -13.88
N GLN A 170 -10.73 -5.94 -12.67
CA GLN A 170 -9.41 -5.44 -12.30
C GLN A 170 -8.29 -6.09 -13.10
N LEU A 171 -8.24 -7.42 -13.17
CA LEU A 171 -7.15 -8.13 -13.83
C LEU A 171 -7.24 -8.00 -15.35
N TRP A 172 -8.44 -8.12 -15.93
CA TRP A 172 -8.60 -8.10 -17.39
C TRP A 172 -8.64 -6.70 -17.99
N THR A 173 -8.79 -5.65 -17.18
CA THR A 173 -8.54 -4.28 -17.64
C THR A 173 -7.07 -3.91 -17.42
N PHE A 174 -6.53 -4.19 -16.23
CA PHE A 174 -5.19 -3.77 -15.87
C PHE A 174 -4.12 -4.46 -16.72
N ILE A 175 -4.17 -5.79 -16.88
CA ILE A 175 -3.13 -6.54 -17.60
C ILE A 175 -3.01 -6.09 -19.06
N PRO A 176 -4.08 -6.02 -19.87
CA PRO A 176 -3.97 -5.58 -21.25
C PRO A 176 -3.59 -4.12 -21.40
N VAL A 177 -4.13 -3.22 -20.56
CA VAL A 177 -3.82 -1.79 -20.63
C VAL A 177 -2.36 -1.55 -20.23
N ALA A 178 -1.91 -2.10 -19.10
CA ALA A 178 -0.51 -1.99 -18.67
C ALA A 178 0.44 -2.63 -19.68
N GLY A 179 0.07 -3.79 -20.25
CA GLY A 179 0.82 -4.45 -21.32
C GLY A 179 0.95 -3.59 -22.56
N LEU A 180 -0.15 -2.99 -23.02
CA LEU A 180 -0.18 -2.10 -24.18
C LEU A 180 0.66 -0.83 -23.94
N VAL A 181 0.50 -0.18 -22.78
CA VAL A 181 1.30 0.99 -22.41
C VAL A 181 2.79 0.64 -22.38
N THR A 182 3.15 -0.50 -21.79
CA THR A 182 4.55 -0.97 -21.75
C THR A 182 5.08 -1.29 -23.14
N TYR A 183 4.27 -1.91 -24.01
CA TYR A 183 4.64 -2.19 -25.39
C TYR A 183 4.90 -0.90 -26.19
N LEU A 184 4.00 0.09 -26.09
CA LEU A 184 4.09 1.35 -26.85
C LEU A 184 5.21 2.27 -26.34
N PHE A 185 5.37 2.40 -25.02
CA PHE A 185 6.26 3.41 -24.42
C PHE A 185 7.52 2.82 -23.75
N GLY A 186 7.51 1.54 -23.38
CA GLY A 186 8.62 0.86 -22.71
C GLY A 186 9.62 0.22 -23.67
N PHE A 187 9.14 -0.34 -24.78
CA PHE A 187 10.01 -1.04 -25.74
C PHE A 187 10.98 -0.09 -26.46
N SER A 188 10.57 1.17 -26.66
CA SER A 188 11.37 2.25 -27.23
C SER A 188 12.52 2.72 -26.33
N ARG A 189 12.45 2.49 -25.01
CA ARG A 189 13.58 2.76 -24.09
C ARG A 189 14.59 1.62 -24.06
N ALA A 190 14.13 0.37 -24.12
CA ALA A 190 15.00 -0.81 -24.15
C ALA A 190 15.88 -0.86 -25.42
N LEU A 191 15.33 -0.45 -26.58
CA LEU A 191 16.07 -0.39 -27.85
C LEU A 191 17.11 0.73 -27.89
N ASN A 192 16.87 1.86 -27.21
CA ASN A 192 17.81 2.98 -27.16
C ASN A 192 19.04 2.72 -26.26
N LEU A 193 18.90 1.89 -25.21
CA LEU A 193 20.03 1.50 -24.36
C LEU A 193 21.08 0.65 -25.11
N GLY A 194 20.65 -0.19 -26.05
CA GLY A 194 21.56 -0.98 -26.89
C GLY A 194 22.42 -0.14 -27.84
N HIS A 195 21.94 1.04 -28.26
CA HIS A 195 22.71 1.98 -29.09
C HIS A 195 23.80 2.73 -28.32
N ILE A 196 23.59 3.00 -27.02
CA ILE A 196 24.58 3.68 -26.18
C ILE A 196 25.75 2.73 -25.85
N ASP A 197 25.46 1.46 -25.58
CA ASP A 197 26.48 0.43 -25.31
C ASP A 197 27.34 0.11 -26.55
N THR A 198 26.81 0.26 -27.76
CA THR A 198 27.58 0.07 -29.00
C THR A 198 28.44 1.28 -29.34
N ALA A 199 27.97 2.50 -29.07
CA ALA A 199 28.75 3.72 -29.24
C ALA A 199 29.93 3.80 -28.24
N ALA A 200 29.73 3.37 -26.99
CA ALA A 200 30.77 3.34 -25.96
C ALA A 200 31.84 2.25 -26.16
N ARG A 201 31.60 1.27 -27.04
CA ARG A 201 32.55 0.19 -27.38
C ARG A 201 33.36 0.45 -28.63
N GLN A 202 33.16 1.56 -29.32
CA GLN A 202 34.06 1.92 -30.42
C GLN A 202 35.44 2.27 -29.82
N PRO A 203 36.51 1.52 -30.15
CA PRO A 203 37.84 1.87 -29.71
C PRO A 203 38.18 3.25 -30.25
N GLU A 204 38.66 4.14 -29.38
CA GLU A 204 39.20 5.44 -29.75
C GLU A 204 40.18 5.25 -30.92
N PRO A 205 40.02 5.98 -32.05
CA PRO A 205 40.89 5.80 -33.19
C PRO A 205 42.32 6.04 -32.74
N ALA A 206 43.14 5.00 -32.84
CA ALA A 206 44.52 5.01 -32.37
C ALA A 206 45.21 6.27 -32.89
N LEU A 207 45.62 7.13 -31.96
CA LEU A 207 46.43 8.31 -32.24
C LEU A 207 47.62 7.87 -33.07
N GLN A 208 47.61 8.24 -34.36
CA GLN A 208 48.75 8.02 -35.24
C GLN A 208 49.94 8.79 -34.64
N PRO A 209 51.09 8.13 -34.38
CA PRO A 209 52.28 8.83 -33.95
C PRO A 209 52.67 9.79 -35.07
N GLY A 210 52.73 11.09 -34.77
CA GLY A 210 53.09 12.11 -35.73
C GLY A 210 54.46 11.85 -36.36
N GLU A 211 54.50 12.03 -37.69
CA GLU A 211 55.71 12.13 -38.50
C GLU A 211 56.48 13.43 -38.22
#